data_AF-A0A5M4D9U2-F1
#
_entry.id   AF-A0A5M4D9U2-F1
#
_cell.length_a   1.000
_cell.length_b   1.000
_cell.length_c   1.000
_cell.angle_alpha   90.00
_cell.angle_beta   90.00
_cell.angle_gamma   90.00
#
_symmetry.space_group_name_H-M   'P 1'
#
loop_
_entity.id
_entity.type
_entity.pdbx_description
1 polymer ?
#
loop_
_entity_poly.entity_id
_entity_poly.type
_entity_poly.pdbx_seq_one_letter_code
_entity_poly.pdbx_strand_id
1 'polypeptide(L)'
;GMQDLGTLGGTESQANGVSGDGSVVVGWASDALGNLRAFRWTAATGMQYLGTLAAHSSAYDVSGNGAVIVGWSGDVSTARSLRRAERFRQAGKQRSFPLKGRDSSGRAFRWLPSTGMTDLNLVFSDLLSSGQSLTEAWATSSTGTFVGGVGLSGSRDEAFLLYTSNR
;
A
#
# COMPACT_ATOMS: atom_id res chain seq x y z
N GLY A 1 -22.43 -16.98 1.72
CA GLY A 1 -22.22 -16.50 3.10
C GLY A 1 -21.09 -15.49 3.11
N MET A 2 -20.97 -14.67 4.15
CA MET A 2 -19.82 -13.78 4.37
C MET A 2 -18.68 -14.57 5.01
N GLN A 3 -17.44 -14.35 4.57
CA GLN A 3 -16.24 -14.93 5.16
C GLN A 3 -15.52 -13.89 6.00
N ASP A 4 -15.28 -14.20 7.27
CA ASP A 4 -14.36 -13.43 8.11
C ASP A 4 -12.91 -13.78 7.75
N LEU A 5 -12.08 -12.77 7.51
CA LEU A 5 -10.66 -12.93 7.19
C LEU A 5 -9.76 -12.80 8.43
N GLY A 6 -10.31 -12.34 9.55
CA GLY A 6 -9.61 -12.13 10.82
C GLY A 6 -8.79 -10.84 10.89
N THR A 7 -7.96 -10.73 11.91
CA THR A 7 -7.02 -9.64 12.13
C THR A 7 -5.62 -10.20 12.40
N LEU A 8 -4.62 -9.34 12.61
CA LEU A 8 -3.26 -9.73 13.02
C LEU A 8 -3.11 -9.67 14.55
N GLY A 9 -4.17 -10.02 15.28
CA GLY A 9 -4.25 -9.94 16.74
C GLY A 9 -4.78 -8.61 17.29
N GLY A 10 -5.09 -7.65 16.43
CA GLY A 10 -5.79 -6.41 16.78
C GLY A 10 -7.32 -6.53 16.66
N THR A 11 -8.00 -5.39 16.64
CA THR A 11 -9.47 -5.30 16.73
C THR A 11 -10.18 -5.04 15.42
N GLU A 12 -9.45 -4.69 14.36
CA GLU A 12 -10.03 -4.34 13.06
C GLU A 12 -9.09 -4.67 11.89
N SER A 13 -9.71 -4.85 10.73
CA SER A 13 -9.07 -5.06 9.43
C SER A 13 -9.95 -4.55 8.30
N GLN A 14 -9.33 -4.20 7.18
CA GLN A 14 -10.01 -3.78 5.97
C GLN A 14 -9.34 -4.41 4.74
N ALA A 15 -10.14 -5.04 3.89
CA ALA A 15 -9.72 -5.46 2.55
C ALA A 15 -9.80 -4.27 1.58
N ASN A 16 -8.74 -4.06 0.80
CA ASN A 16 -8.63 -3.00 -0.20
C ASN A 16 -8.61 -3.53 -1.64
N GLY A 17 -8.05 -4.72 -1.86
CA GLY A 17 -7.89 -5.30 -3.19
C GLY A 17 -8.03 -6.82 -3.19
N VAL A 18 -8.41 -7.36 -4.34
CA VAL A 18 -8.58 -8.80 -4.60
C VAL A 18 -7.94 -9.12 -5.94
N SER A 19 -7.18 -10.22 -6.01
CA SER A 19 -6.58 -10.68 -7.27
C SER A 19 -7.64 -11.07 -8.30
N GLY A 20 -7.26 -11.11 -9.58
CA GLY A 20 -8.18 -11.37 -10.69
C GLY A 20 -8.84 -12.75 -10.65
N ASP A 21 -8.17 -13.72 -10.02
CA ASP A 21 -8.69 -15.06 -9.76
C ASP A 21 -9.43 -15.20 -8.41
N GLY A 22 -9.51 -14.13 -7.61
CA GLY A 22 -10.13 -14.13 -6.30
C GLY A 22 -9.37 -14.88 -5.20
N SER A 23 -8.18 -15.42 -5.48
CA SER A 23 -7.46 -16.29 -4.54
C SER A 23 -6.67 -15.52 -3.47
N VAL A 24 -6.39 -14.24 -3.71
CA VAL A 24 -5.62 -13.37 -2.83
C VAL A 24 -6.42 -12.11 -2.51
N VAL A 25 -6.54 -11.82 -1.21
CA VAL A 25 -7.10 -10.55 -0.71
C VAL A 25 -5.99 -9.78 0.00
N VAL A 26 -5.92 -8.47 -0.23
CA VAL A 26 -4.94 -7.59 0.40
C VAL A 26 -5.60 -6.40 1.08
N GLY A 27 -4.91 -5.83 2.06
CA GLY A 27 -5.40 -4.65 2.75
C GLY A 27 -4.55 -4.32 3.95
N TRP A 28 -5.19 -3.85 5.02
CA TRP A 28 -4.53 -3.60 6.30
C TRP A 28 -5.30 -4.20 7.46
N ALA A 29 -4.58 -4.61 8.49
CA ALA A 29 -5.15 -5.05 9.75
C ALA A 29 -4.37 -4.44 10.92
N SER A 30 -5.05 -4.25 12.04
CA SER A 30 -4.40 -3.90 13.29
C SER A 30 -3.70 -5.13 13.89
N ASP A 31 -2.47 -4.95 14.37
CA ASP A 31 -1.82 -5.92 15.25
C ASP A 31 -2.25 -5.73 16.72
N ALA A 32 -1.79 -6.61 17.61
CA ALA A 32 -2.10 -6.54 19.05
C ALA A 32 -1.63 -5.25 19.73
N LEU A 33 -0.70 -4.51 19.11
CA LEU A 33 -0.20 -3.22 19.59
C LEU A 33 -0.95 -2.04 18.95
N GLY A 34 -1.96 -2.30 18.13
CA GLY A 34 -2.76 -1.29 17.44
C GLY A 34 -2.11 -0.69 16.20
N ASN A 35 -0.98 -1.22 15.73
CA ASN A 35 -0.34 -0.72 14.52
C ASN A 35 -1.04 -1.25 13.28
N LEU A 36 -1.19 -0.39 12.27
CA LEU A 36 -1.64 -0.81 10.95
C LEU A 36 -0.55 -1.61 10.23
N ARG A 37 -0.93 -2.79 9.76
CA ARG A 37 -0.07 -3.75 9.07
C ARG A 37 -0.69 -4.14 7.75
N ALA A 38 0.05 -3.97 6.66
CA ALA A 38 -0.33 -4.52 5.37
C ALA A 38 -0.42 -6.04 5.47
N PHE A 39 -1.51 -6.62 4.97
CA PHE A 39 -1.70 -8.07 4.95
C PHE A 39 -1.94 -8.60 3.55
N ARG A 40 -1.66 -9.90 3.40
CA ARG A 40 -2.13 -10.76 2.32
C ARG A 40 -2.86 -11.95 2.94
N TRP A 41 -4.06 -12.22 2.45
CA TRP A 41 -4.87 -13.35 2.89
C TRP A 41 -5.05 -14.34 1.74
N THR A 42 -4.98 -15.63 2.05
CA THR A 42 -5.43 -16.72 1.18
C THR A 42 -6.20 -17.74 2.00
N ALA A 43 -7.05 -18.53 1.35
CA ALA A 43 -7.76 -19.62 2.01
C ALA A 43 -6.81 -20.64 2.67
N ALA A 44 -5.62 -20.86 2.09
CA ALA A 44 -4.66 -21.85 2.58
C ALA A 44 -3.88 -21.39 3.81
N THR A 45 -3.54 -20.09 3.89
CA THR A 45 -2.62 -19.56 4.92
C THR A 45 -3.27 -18.60 5.90
N GLY A 46 -4.54 -18.24 5.68
CA GLY A 46 -5.17 -17.14 6.40
C GLY A 46 -4.46 -15.80 6.17
N MET A 47 -4.67 -14.86 7.09
CA MET A 47 -4.09 -13.52 7.05
C MET A 47 -2.60 -13.56 7.42
N GLN A 48 -1.76 -13.02 6.54
CA GLN A 48 -0.32 -12.97 6.71
C GLN A 48 0.17 -11.52 6.64
N TYR A 49 1.03 -11.15 7.58
CA TYR A 49 1.67 -9.84 7.61
C TYR A 49 2.73 -9.71 6.49
N LEU A 50 2.72 -8.58 5.77
CA LEU A 50 3.62 -8.35 4.63
C LEU A 50 4.94 -7.64 4.97
N GLY A 51 5.09 -7.11 6.19
CA GLY A 51 6.21 -6.25 6.56
C GLY A 51 5.84 -4.76 6.63
N THR A 52 6.83 -3.95 6.99
CA THR A 52 6.73 -2.49 7.08
C THR A 52 8.11 -1.90 6.79
N LEU A 53 8.15 -0.74 6.15
CA LEU A 53 9.37 0.05 5.96
C LEU A 53 9.55 1.08 7.09
N ALA A 54 8.48 1.34 7.85
CA ALA A 54 8.43 2.28 8.97
C ALA A 54 7.46 1.77 10.06
N ALA A 55 6.63 2.64 10.66
CA ALA A 55 5.74 2.23 11.77
C ALA A 55 4.48 1.48 11.28
N HIS A 56 3.91 1.90 10.16
CA HIS A 56 2.65 1.41 9.61
C HIS A 56 2.80 1.00 8.15
N SER A 57 1.92 0.10 7.71
CA SER A 57 1.80 -0.27 6.30
C SER A 57 0.35 -0.57 5.92
N SER A 58 0.01 -0.32 4.65
CA SER A 58 -1.27 -0.64 4.05
C SER A 58 -1.07 -1.10 2.61
N ALA A 59 -1.59 -2.27 2.26
CA ALA A 59 -1.65 -2.71 0.87
C ALA A 59 -2.89 -2.12 0.20
N TYR A 60 -2.70 -1.53 -0.97
CA TYR A 60 -3.76 -0.85 -1.71
C TYR A 60 -4.24 -1.67 -2.91
N ASP A 61 -3.35 -2.40 -3.57
CA ASP A 61 -3.69 -3.16 -4.77
C ASP A 61 -2.80 -4.41 -4.94
N VAL A 62 -3.29 -5.37 -5.73
CA VAL A 62 -2.66 -6.65 -6.00
C VAL A 62 -2.82 -7.04 -7.47
N SER A 63 -1.78 -7.62 -8.06
CA SER A 63 -1.81 -8.11 -9.44
C SER A 63 -2.83 -9.23 -9.64
N GLY A 64 -3.22 -9.47 -10.89
CA GLY A 64 -4.23 -10.45 -11.29
C GLY A 64 -3.93 -11.87 -10.80
N ASN A 65 -2.65 -12.25 -10.73
CA ASN A 65 -2.19 -13.53 -10.22
C ASN A 65 -1.83 -13.53 -8.71
N GLY A 66 -2.07 -12.43 -7.99
CA GLY A 66 -1.81 -12.35 -6.56
C GLY A 66 -0.34 -12.22 -6.14
N ALA A 67 0.59 -12.06 -7.10
CA ALA A 67 2.03 -12.13 -6.87
C ALA A 67 2.70 -10.77 -6.59
N VAL A 68 2.12 -9.67 -7.06
CA VAL A 68 2.66 -8.32 -6.82
C VAL A 68 1.65 -7.54 -6.00
N ILE A 69 2.09 -7.02 -4.86
CA ILE A 69 1.24 -6.19 -3.98
C ILE A 69 1.91 -4.83 -3.84
N VAL A 70 1.13 -3.76 -3.92
CA VAL A 70 1.65 -2.39 -3.79
C VAL A 70 0.90 -1.61 -2.74
N GLY A 71 1.54 -0.60 -2.18
CA GLY A 71 0.92 0.23 -1.16
C GLY A 71 1.80 1.30 -0.58
N TRP A 72 1.50 1.64 0.66
CA TRP A 72 2.17 2.66 1.44
C TRP A 72 2.72 2.10 2.75
N SER A 73 3.88 2.58 3.16
CA SER A 73 4.40 2.41 4.51
C SER A 73 4.97 3.73 5.04
N GLY A 74 4.68 4.07 6.29
CA GLY A 74 5.11 5.34 6.89
C GLY A 74 4.93 5.37 8.40
N ASP A 75 5.14 6.53 9.01
CA ASP A 75 5.09 6.72 10.46
C ASP A 75 3.71 7.15 11.00
N VAL A 76 3.62 7.30 12.33
CA VAL A 76 2.39 7.46 13.12
C VAL A 76 1.65 8.78 12.84
N SER A 77 2.35 9.83 12.44
CA SER A 77 1.79 11.14 12.04
C SER A 77 0.86 11.03 10.83
N THR A 78 1.14 10.11 9.89
CA THR A 78 0.33 9.89 8.69
C THR A 78 -0.85 8.94 8.92
N ALA A 79 -0.73 7.94 9.80
CA ALA A 79 -1.77 6.92 10.02
C ALA A 79 -3.08 7.47 10.62
N ARG A 80 -3.02 8.52 11.46
CA ARG A 80 -4.23 9.19 11.99
C ARG A 80 -4.99 9.98 10.92
N SER A 81 -4.30 10.48 9.89
CA SER A 81 -4.89 11.21 8.77
C SER A 81 -5.55 10.26 7.76
N LEU A 82 -4.97 9.08 7.53
CA LEU A 82 -5.51 8.06 6.61
C LEU A 82 -6.83 7.45 7.11
N ARG A 83 -6.97 7.16 8.41
CA ARG A 83 -8.24 6.67 9.00
C ARG A 83 -9.43 7.62 8.75
N ARG A 84 -9.16 8.92 8.65
CA ARG A 84 -10.18 9.94 8.36
C ARG A 84 -10.45 10.03 6.86
N ALA A 85 -9.41 9.99 6.03
CA ALA A 85 -9.50 10.03 4.57
C ALA A 85 -10.21 8.79 3.97
N GLU A 86 -9.95 7.59 4.47
CA GLU A 86 -10.58 6.35 3.97
C GLU A 86 -12.09 6.29 4.29
N ARG A 87 -12.50 6.78 5.47
CA ARG A 87 -13.92 6.95 5.82
C ARG A 87 -14.65 7.93 4.90
N PHE A 88 -13.93 8.93 4.35
CA PHE A 88 -14.50 9.88 3.38
C PHE A 88 -14.52 9.32 1.95
N ARG A 89 -13.56 8.45 1.56
CA ARG A 89 -13.56 7.75 0.26
C ARG A 89 -14.74 6.80 0.12
N GLN A 90 -15.09 6.04 1.17
CA GLN A 90 -16.28 5.18 1.18
C GLN A 90 -17.60 5.97 1.10
N ALA A 91 -17.59 7.28 1.40
CA ALA A 91 -18.76 8.16 1.28
C ALA A 91 -18.94 8.77 -0.13
N GLY A 92 -18.16 8.35 -1.14
CA GLY A 92 -18.37 8.72 -2.55
C GLY A 92 -18.09 10.18 -2.92
N LYS A 93 -17.44 10.96 -2.05
CA LYS A 93 -17.16 12.39 -2.30
C LYS A 93 -15.74 12.57 -2.82
N GLN A 94 -15.60 12.69 -4.14
CA GLN A 94 -14.37 13.18 -4.77
C GLN A 94 -14.17 14.67 -4.43
N ARG A 95 -13.33 14.95 -3.43
CA ARG A 95 -12.69 16.24 -3.29
C ARG A 95 -11.19 16.01 -3.12
N SER A 96 -10.39 16.77 -3.86
CA SER A 96 -8.96 16.89 -3.63
C SER A 96 -8.75 17.44 -2.22
N PHE A 97 -8.21 16.61 -1.34
CA PHE A 97 -7.71 17.08 -0.07
C PHE A 97 -6.24 17.41 -0.27
N PRO A 98 -5.82 18.68 -0.15
CA PRO A 98 -4.42 18.94 0.12
C PRO A 98 -4.18 18.39 1.53
N LEU A 99 -3.40 17.32 1.64
CA LEU A 99 -2.89 16.83 2.92
C LEU A 99 -1.89 17.89 3.43
N LYS A 100 -2.41 19.00 3.95
CA LYS A 100 -1.59 20.09 4.48
C LYS A 100 -0.95 19.59 5.78
N GLY A 101 0.34 19.26 5.68
CA GLY A 101 1.16 18.76 6.79
C GLY A 101 1.78 17.38 6.58
N ARG A 102 1.86 16.85 5.34
CA ARG A 102 2.64 15.64 5.06
C ARG A 102 4.10 15.86 5.49
N ASP A 103 4.53 15.13 6.49
CA ASP A 103 5.91 14.69 6.50
C ASP A 103 6.12 13.82 5.25
N SER A 104 7.26 14.01 4.63
CA SER A 104 7.76 13.25 3.48
C SER A 104 8.11 11.80 3.85
N SER A 105 7.50 11.23 4.90
CA SER A 105 7.87 9.94 5.51
C SER A 105 7.21 8.74 4.83
N GLY A 106 6.12 8.97 4.07
CA GLY A 106 5.43 7.93 3.32
C GLY A 106 6.31 7.35 2.22
N ARG A 107 6.39 6.02 2.17
CA ARG A 107 7.18 5.27 1.20
C ARG A 107 6.27 4.35 0.41
N ALA A 108 6.30 4.50 -0.90
CA ALA A 108 5.64 3.56 -1.79
C ALA A 108 6.40 2.23 -1.73
N PHE A 109 5.68 1.13 -1.52
CA PHE A 109 6.30 -0.19 -1.49
C PHE A 109 5.78 -1.09 -2.62
N ARG A 110 6.61 -2.08 -2.97
CA ARG A 110 6.20 -3.28 -3.70
C ARG A 110 6.53 -4.50 -2.83
N TRP A 111 5.64 -5.46 -2.77
CA TRP A 111 5.87 -6.75 -2.12
C TRP A 111 5.81 -7.87 -3.15
N LEU A 112 6.77 -8.79 -3.06
CA LEU A 112 6.81 -10.04 -3.82
C LEU A 112 7.00 -11.22 -2.85
N PRO A 113 6.48 -12.41 -3.16
CA PRO A 113 6.71 -13.61 -2.35
C PRO A 113 8.18 -13.94 -2.12
N SER A 114 9.04 -13.64 -3.10
CA SER A 114 10.47 -13.96 -3.08
C SER A 114 11.32 -12.97 -2.29
N THR A 115 10.92 -11.69 -2.23
CA THR A 115 11.75 -10.62 -1.64
C THR A 115 11.12 -9.93 -0.43
N GLY A 116 9.84 -10.19 -0.17
CA GLY A 116 9.09 -9.41 0.81
C GLY A 116 8.86 -7.97 0.35
N MET A 117 8.60 -7.08 1.31
CA MET A 117 8.32 -5.66 1.09
C MET A 117 9.61 -4.90 0.77
N THR A 118 9.63 -4.21 -0.36
CA THR A 118 10.75 -3.36 -0.79
C THR A 118 10.30 -1.91 -1.00
N ASP A 119 11.20 -0.98 -0.67
CA ASP A 119 11.01 0.46 -0.88
C ASP A 119 11.22 0.82 -2.35
N LEU A 120 10.19 1.35 -3.02
CA LEU A 120 10.29 1.72 -4.43
C LEU A 120 11.29 2.85 -4.67
N ASN A 121 11.55 3.72 -3.68
CA ASN A 121 12.58 4.75 -3.79
C ASN A 121 13.98 4.16 -3.92
N LEU A 122 14.22 2.98 -3.31
CA LEU A 122 15.49 2.27 -3.40
C LEU A 122 15.58 1.44 -4.68
N VAL A 123 14.50 0.76 -5.07
CA VAL A 123 14.48 -0.08 -6.27
C VAL A 123 14.65 0.76 -7.55
N PHE A 124 14.04 1.95 -7.58
CA PHE A 124 14.02 2.83 -8.75
C PHE A 124 14.86 4.10 -8.54
N SER A 125 15.83 4.09 -7.63
CA SER A 125 16.68 5.25 -7.31
C SER A 125 17.31 5.89 -8.54
N ASP A 126 17.70 5.08 -9.53
CA ASP A 126 18.36 5.55 -10.75
C ASP A 126 17.43 6.32 -11.70
N LEU A 127 16.11 6.21 -11.49
CA LEU A 127 15.09 6.95 -12.24
C LEU A 127 14.66 8.24 -11.52
N LEU A 128 15.09 8.42 -10.26
CA LEU A 128 14.69 9.56 -9.45
C LEU A 128 15.76 10.65 -9.48
N SER A 129 15.33 11.88 -9.77
CA SER A 129 16.18 13.07 -9.67
C SER A 129 16.19 13.63 -8.24
N SER A 130 17.14 14.51 -7.93
CA SER A 130 17.19 15.20 -6.64
C SER A 130 15.86 15.89 -6.33
N GLY A 131 15.30 15.61 -5.15
CA GLY A 131 14.00 16.13 -4.72
C GLY A 131 12.78 15.34 -5.21
N GLN A 132 12.97 14.24 -5.93
CA GLN A 132 11.89 13.31 -6.26
C GLN A 132 11.79 12.18 -5.23
N SER A 133 10.56 11.78 -4.90
CA SER A 133 10.30 10.61 -4.07
C SER A 133 8.97 9.95 -4.41
N LEU A 134 8.86 8.66 -4.16
CA LEU A 134 7.66 7.85 -4.38
C LEU A 134 7.00 7.62 -3.03
N THR A 135 5.83 8.23 -2.84
CA THR A 135 5.19 8.28 -1.51
C THR A 135 4.14 7.21 -1.32
N GLU A 136 3.28 6.97 -2.30
CA GLU A 136 2.25 5.93 -2.25
C GLU A 136 2.13 5.25 -3.61
N ALA A 137 2.04 3.92 -3.64
CA ALA A 137 1.69 3.16 -4.84
C ALA A 137 0.25 2.65 -4.71
N TRP A 138 -0.67 3.19 -5.51
CA TRP A 138 -2.10 2.91 -5.39
C TRP A 138 -2.60 1.80 -6.29
N ALA A 139 -1.92 1.54 -7.39
CA ALA A 139 -2.39 0.61 -8.41
C ALA A 139 -1.25 -0.17 -9.04
N THR A 140 -1.53 -1.41 -9.42
CA THR A 140 -0.65 -2.22 -10.25
C THR A 140 -1.42 -2.83 -11.42
N SER A 141 -0.74 -3.08 -12.54
CA SER A 141 -1.38 -3.79 -13.66
C SER A 141 -1.72 -5.23 -13.27
N SER A 142 -2.62 -5.88 -14.01
CA SER A 142 -2.96 -7.29 -13.80
C SER A 142 -1.75 -8.22 -13.86
N THR A 143 -0.72 -7.87 -14.65
CA THR A 143 0.55 -8.60 -14.74
C THR A 143 1.56 -8.21 -13.65
N GLY A 144 1.30 -7.16 -12.87
CA GLY A 144 2.24 -6.60 -11.90
C GLY A 144 3.37 -5.76 -12.51
N THR A 145 3.35 -5.58 -13.84
CA THR A 145 4.42 -4.94 -14.64
C THR A 145 4.41 -3.42 -14.54
N PHE A 146 3.26 -2.81 -14.25
CA PHE A 146 3.17 -1.37 -14.05
C PHE A 146 2.72 -1.08 -12.63
N VAL A 147 3.27 -0.02 -12.05
CA VAL A 147 2.86 0.49 -10.73
C VAL A 147 2.63 2.00 -10.83
N GLY A 148 1.44 2.43 -10.46
CA GLY A 148 1.04 3.84 -10.46
C GLY A 148 0.75 4.35 -9.06
N GLY A 149 0.97 5.65 -8.84
CA GLY A 149 0.79 6.24 -7.53
C GLY A 149 1.09 7.73 -7.48
N VAL A 150 1.34 8.23 -6.27
CA VAL A 150 1.70 9.63 -6.04
C VAL A 150 3.08 9.74 -5.41
N GLY A 151 3.87 10.67 -5.93
CA GLY A 151 5.21 11.00 -5.46
C GLY A 151 5.35 12.50 -5.25
N LEU A 152 6.52 12.92 -4.78
CA LEU A 152 6.92 14.32 -4.73
C LEU A 152 7.89 14.62 -5.86
N SER A 153 7.78 15.83 -6.40
CA SER A 153 8.75 16.47 -7.29
C SER A 153 9.06 17.85 -6.71
N GLY A 154 10.12 17.92 -5.91
CA GLY A 154 10.34 19.05 -5.01
C GLY A 154 9.24 19.13 -3.94
N SER A 155 8.42 20.19 -3.98
CA SER A 155 7.30 20.39 -3.05
C SER A 155 5.92 20.05 -3.64
N ARG A 156 5.88 19.54 -4.87
CA ARG A 156 4.63 19.24 -5.58
C ARG A 156 4.33 17.75 -5.52
N ASP A 157 3.08 17.40 -5.20
CA ASP A 157 2.57 16.04 -5.41
C ASP A 157 2.39 15.82 -6.91
N GLU A 158 2.98 14.74 -7.45
CA GLU A 158 2.88 14.36 -8.85
C GLU A 158 2.52 12.88 -8.98
N ALA A 159 1.67 12.56 -9.95
CA ALA A 159 1.39 11.17 -10.29
C ALA A 159 2.63 10.55 -10.94
N PHE A 160 2.92 9.29 -10.61
CA PHE A 160 3.96 8.51 -11.27
C PHE A 160 3.40 7.24 -11.89
N LEU A 161 4.12 6.74 -12.89
CA LEU A 161 3.96 5.40 -13.45
C LEU A 161 5.36 4.77 -13.57
N LEU A 162 5.54 3.60 -12.95
CA LEU A 162 6.77 2.81 -13.01
C LEU A 162 6.55 1.54 -13.83
N TYR A 163 7.58 1.16 -14.58
CA TYR A 163 7.67 -0.13 -15.27
C TYR A 163 8.60 -1.06 -14.48
N THR A 164 8.09 -2.22 -14.07
CA THR A 164 8.70 -3.06 -13.04
C THR A 164 9.30 -4.37 -13.54
N SER A 165 9.12 -4.74 -14.82
CA SER A 165 9.53 -6.08 -15.30
C SER A 165 11.04 -6.32 -15.32
N ASN A 166 11.85 -5.27 -15.14
CA ASN A 166 13.31 -5.34 -15.24
C ASN A 166 14.03 -5.17 -13.87
N ARG A 167 13.29 -5.13 -12.75
CA ARG A 167 13.79 -4.79 -11.41
C ARG A 167 13.09 -5.59 -10.32
#